data_AF-A0ABD1NXG1-F1
#
_entry.id   AF-A0ABD1NXG1-F1
#
_cell.length_a   1.000
_cell.length_b   1.000
_cell.length_c   1.000
_cell.angle_alpha   90.00
_cell.angle_beta   90.00
_cell.angle_gamma   90.00
#
_symmetry.space_group_name_H-M   'P 1'
#
loop_
_entity.id
_entity.type
_entity.pdbx_description
1 polymer ?
#
loop_
_entity_poly.entity_id
_entity_poly.type
_entity_poly.pdbx_seq_one_letter_code
_entity_poly.pdbx_strand_id
1 'polypeptide(L)'
;MEQQIVLRQLEAILSIHKLANMGNQLDALREVAKLPFLPLDPRAPDFSTDIFNNLSPHVQACVPDLLKVALHCLDNVTDTDGSLRALRAKIANFLANNLNRNWPRDLYEKVARSM
;
A
#
# COMPACT_ATOMS: atom_id res chain seq x y z
N MET A 1 -14.00 -1.17 -20.90
CA MET A 1 -12.68 -1.69 -20.47
C MET A 1 -12.24 -1.08 -19.14
N GLU A 2 -12.36 0.25 -18.97
CA GLU A 2 -12.01 0.94 -17.72
C GLU A 2 -12.72 0.41 -16.47
N GLN A 3 -14.04 0.17 -16.52
CA GLN A 3 -14.78 -0.40 -15.38
C GLN A 3 -14.25 -1.77 -14.95
N GLN A 4 -13.83 -2.61 -15.90
CA GLN A 4 -13.27 -3.93 -15.61
C GLN A 4 -11.89 -3.84 -14.96
N ILE A 5 -11.10 -2.84 -15.34
CA ILE A 5 -9.80 -2.53 -14.71
C ILE A 5 -10.04 -2.08 -13.26
N VAL A 6 -10.97 -1.16 -13.04
CA VAL A 6 -11.32 -0.66 -11.70
C VAL A 6 -11.81 -1.78 -10.79
N LEU A 7 -12.70 -2.64 -11.28
CA LEU A 7 -13.18 -3.81 -10.53
C LEU A 7 -12.02 -4.73 -10.13
N ARG A 8 -11.12 -5.06 -11.07
CA ARG A 8 -9.96 -5.91 -10.78
C ARG A 8 -9.00 -5.28 -9.76
N GLN A 9 -8.83 -3.95 -9.80
CA GLN A 9 -8.04 -3.22 -8.81
C GLN A 9 -8.69 -3.31 -7.42
N LEU A 10 -10.00 -3.10 -7.32
CA LEU A 10 -10.74 -3.21 -6.06
C LEU A 10 -10.74 -4.65 -5.51
N GLU A 11 -10.86 -5.65 -6.38
CA GLU A 11 -10.75 -7.07 -6.01
C GLU A 11 -9.37 -7.40 -5.42
N ALA A 12 -8.29 -6.86 -6.01
CA ALA A 12 -6.94 -7.02 -5.48
C ALA A 12 -6.76 -6.35 -4.11
N ILE A 13 -7.36 -5.18 -3.90
CA ILE A 13 -7.36 -4.53 -2.57
C ILE A 13 -8.11 -5.39 -1.55
N LEU A 14 -9.29 -5.91 -1.94
CA LEU A 14 -10.11 -6.74 -1.09
C LEU A 14 -9.42 -8.06 -0.71
N SER A 15 -8.69 -8.69 -1.64
CA SER A 15 -7.97 -9.94 -1.36
C SER A 15 -6.87 -9.73 -0.31
N ILE A 16 -6.17 -8.60 -0.36
CA ILE A 16 -5.16 -8.22 0.65
C ILE A 16 -5.81 -8.08 2.03
N HIS A 17 -6.96 -7.41 2.13
CA HIS A 17 -7.66 -7.26 3.42
C HIS A 17 -8.10 -8.62 3.98
N LYS A 18 -8.59 -9.52 3.11
CA LYS A 18 -8.94 -10.89 3.52
C LYS A 18 -7.73 -11.65 4.06
N LEU A 19 -6.59 -11.61 3.38
CA LEU A 19 -5.35 -12.25 3.83
C LEU A 19 -4.89 -11.72 5.19
N ALA A 20 -4.89 -10.40 5.34
CA ALA A 20 -4.51 -9.75 6.60
C ALA A 20 -5.45 -10.14 7.75
N ASN A 21 -6.78 -10.15 7.51
CA ASN A 21 -7.78 -10.53 8.52
C ASN A 21 -7.71 -12.02 8.89
N MET A 22 -7.24 -12.88 7.98
CA MET A 22 -7.00 -14.30 8.25
C MET A 22 -5.68 -14.56 9.00
N GLY A 23 -4.92 -13.50 9.34
CA GLY A 23 -3.61 -13.62 9.99
C GLY A 23 -2.47 -13.95 9.01
N ASN A 24 -2.74 -14.03 7.71
CA ASN A 24 -1.73 -14.30 6.70
C ASN A 24 -1.04 -13.00 6.24
N GLN A 25 -0.30 -12.40 7.16
CA GLN A 25 0.29 -11.07 7.00
C GLN A 25 1.40 -11.04 5.95
N LEU A 26 2.22 -12.09 5.87
CA LEU A 26 3.31 -12.16 4.89
C LEU A 26 2.77 -12.21 3.46
N ASP A 27 1.75 -13.01 3.20
CA ASP A 27 1.15 -13.07 1.87
C ASP A 27 0.38 -11.78 1.54
N ALA A 28 -0.27 -11.15 2.52
CA ALA A 28 -0.86 -9.83 2.33
C ALA A 28 0.19 -8.80 1.88
N LEU A 29 1.37 -8.78 2.50
CA LEU A 29 2.47 -7.88 2.11
C LEU A 29 3.04 -8.19 0.71
N ARG A 30 3.14 -9.47 0.35
CA ARG A 30 3.54 -9.89 -0.99
C ARG A 30 2.57 -9.39 -2.04
N GLU A 31 1.27 -9.46 -1.79
CA GLU A 31 0.25 -8.96 -2.71
C GLU A 31 0.25 -7.43 -2.79
N VAL A 32 0.50 -6.72 -1.67
CA VAL A 32 0.71 -5.25 -1.67
C VAL A 32 1.85 -4.84 -2.59
N ALA A 33 3.00 -5.53 -2.52
CA ALA A 33 4.16 -5.24 -3.35
C ALA A 33 3.93 -5.50 -4.84
N LYS A 34 2.96 -6.37 -5.20
CA LYS A 34 2.63 -6.72 -6.59
C LYS A 34 1.59 -5.82 -7.23
N LEU A 35 1.01 -4.86 -6.51
CA LEU A 35 -0.03 -4.00 -7.06
C LEU A 35 0.56 -3.12 -8.18
N PRO A 36 0.17 -3.32 -9.45
CA PRO A 36 0.81 -2.62 -10.58
C PRO A 36 0.45 -1.14 -10.63
N PHE A 37 -0.51 -0.71 -9.81
CA PHE A 37 -1.07 0.63 -9.79
C PHE A 37 -0.63 1.44 -8.55
N LEU A 38 0.23 0.86 -7.71
CA LEU A 38 0.89 1.57 -6.60
C LEU A 38 2.40 1.28 -6.62
N PRO A 39 3.26 2.28 -6.44
CA PRO A 39 4.71 2.11 -6.49
C PRO A 39 5.25 1.55 -5.16
N LEU A 40 4.76 0.39 -4.74
CA LEU A 40 5.11 -0.23 -3.45
C LEU A 40 6.10 -1.40 -3.58
N ASP A 41 6.43 -1.83 -4.81
CA ASP A 41 7.43 -2.88 -5.01
C ASP A 41 8.80 -2.43 -4.44
N PRO A 42 9.34 -3.14 -3.43
CA PRO A 42 10.64 -2.81 -2.84
C PRO A 42 11.82 -2.89 -3.82
N ARG A 43 11.67 -3.65 -4.91
CA ARG A 43 12.71 -3.86 -5.93
C ARG A 43 12.59 -2.90 -7.11
N ALA A 44 11.44 -2.22 -7.25
CA ALA A 44 11.24 -1.26 -8.32
C ALA A 44 11.92 0.08 -7.99
N PRO A 45 12.37 0.85 -8.99
CA PRO A 45 12.81 2.23 -8.78
C PRO A 45 11.67 3.10 -8.22
N ASP A 46 12.01 4.22 -7.59
CA ASP A 46 11.00 5.19 -7.15
C ASP A 46 10.29 5.78 -8.39
N PHE A 47 8.98 5.57 -8.51
CA PHE A 47 8.17 6.02 -9.64
C PHE A 47 7.43 7.33 -9.33
N SER A 48 7.09 8.08 -10.40
CA SER A 48 6.47 9.40 -10.31
C SER A 48 5.07 9.36 -9.67
N THR A 49 4.74 10.47 -9.02
CA THR A 49 3.46 10.83 -8.41
C THR A 49 2.23 10.69 -9.31
N ASP A 50 2.42 10.56 -10.62
CA ASP A 50 1.34 10.71 -11.61
C ASP A 50 0.44 9.47 -11.68
N ILE A 51 0.95 8.29 -11.29
CA ILE A 51 0.21 7.03 -11.34
C ILE A 51 -1.03 7.10 -10.43
N PHE A 52 -0.90 7.70 -9.25
CA PHE A 52 -2.01 7.81 -8.30
C PHE A 52 -3.11 8.75 -8.81
N ASN A 53 -2.73 9.85 -9.48
CA ASN A 53 -3.69 10.78 -10.08
C ASN A 53 -4.52 10.13 -11.20
N ASN A 54 -3.96 9.13 -11.87
CA ASN A 54 -4.62 8.39 -12.95
C ASN A 54 -5.55 7.27 -12.45
N LEU A 55 -5.60 7.00 -11.14
CA LEU A 55 -6.52 5.99 -10.59
C LEU A 55 -7.95 6.50 -10.54
N SER A 56 -8.91 5.58 -10.64
CA SER A 56 -10.31 5.95 -10.42
C SER A 56 -10.54 6.46 -8.98
N PRO A 57 -11.49 7.38 -8.75
CA PRO A 57 -11.80 7.89 -7.42
C PRO A 57 -12.15 6.77 -6.42
N HIS A 58 -12.81 5.71 -6.88
CA HIS A 58 -13.16 4.55 -6.06
C HIS A 58 -11.92 3.81 -5.54
N VAL A 59 -10.91 3.60 -6.40
CA VAL A 59 -9.66 2.95 -6.00
C VAL A 59 -8.85 3.88 -5.11
N GLN A 60 -8.78 5.19 -5.43
CA GLN A 60 -8.08 6.17 -4.59
C GLN A 60 -8.62 6.21 -3.16
N ALA A 61 -9.94 6.09 -2.98
CA ALA A 61 -10.58 6.10 -1.66
C ALA A 61 -10.19 4.89 -0.78
N CYS A 62 -9.83 3.76 -1.39
CA CYS A 62 -9.43 2.55 -0.67
C CYS A 62 -7.93 2.52 -0.31
N VAL A 63 -7.11 3.34 -0.95
CA VAL A 63 -5.64 3.29 -0.77
C VAL A 63 -5.20 3.64 0.66
N PRO A 64 -5.76 4.66 1.35
CA PRO A 64 -5.39 4.92 2.73
C PRO A 64 -5.61 3.72 3.65
N ASP A 65 -6.74 3.01 3.52
CA ASP A 65 -7.04 1.85 4.35
C ASP A 65 -6.12 0.66 4.03
N LEU A 66 -5.85 0.42 2.74
CA LEU A 66 -4.85 -0.54 2.29
C LEU A 66 -3.47 -0.29 2.92
N LEU A 67 -3.01 0.95 2.95
CA LEU A 67 -1.73 1.28 3.57
C LEU A 67 -1.74 1.04 5.09
N LYS A 68 -2.86 1.31 5.78
CA LYS A 68 -3.00 1.00 7.22
C LYS A 68 -2.89 -0.50 7.49
N VAL A 69 -3.53 -1.32 6.66
CA VAL A 69 -3.46 -2.79 6.72
C VAL A 69 -2.05 -3.27 6.44
N ALA A 70 -1.39 -2.73 5.41
CA ALA A 70 -0.01 -3.07 5.08
C ALA A 70 0.94 -2.75 6.24
N LEU A 71 0.84 -1.55 6.84
CA LEU A 71 1.64 -1.18 8.02
C LEU A 71 1.36 -2.09 9.21
N HIS A 72 0.09 -2.43 9.46
CA HIS A 72 -0.25 -3.39 10.50
C HIS A 72 0.40 -4.76 10.25
N CYS A 73 0.40 -5.26 9.02
CA CYS A 73 1.08 -6.51 8.68
C CYS A 73 2.60 -6.40 8.87
N LEU A 74 3.21 -5.26 8.49
CA LEU A 74 4.64 -5.01 8.69
C LEU A 74 5.06 -4.94 10.16
N ASP A 75 4.15 -4.56 11.07
CA ASP A 75 4.45 -4.49 12.50
C ASP A 75 4.41 -5.88 13.17
N ASN A 76 3.79 -6.87 12.53
CA ASN A 76 3.61 -8.21 13.06
C ASN A 76 4.49 -9.28 12.38
N VAL A 77 5.22 -8.93 11.32
CA VAL A 77 6.12 -9.83 10.59
C VAL A 77 7.58 -9.43 10.85
N THR A 78 8.42 -10.40 11.19
CA THR A 78 9.86 -10.18 11.36
C THR A 78 10.55 -9.98 10.01
N ASP A 79 11.32 -8.90 9.89
CA ASP A 79 12.15 -8.64 8.71
C ASP A 79 13.41 -9.49 8.74
N THR A 80 13.57 -10.38 7.75
CA THR A 80 14.70 -11.32 7.68
C THR A 80 15.74 -10.92 6.64
N ASP A 81 15.32 -10.23 5.57
CA ASP A 81 16.14 -9.96 4.38
C ASP A 81 16.20 -8.47 3.99
N GLY A 82 15.56 -7.59 4.77
CA GLY A 82 15.49 -6.16 4.51
C GLY A 82 14.39 -5.75 3.53
N SER A 83 13.67 -6.70 2.93
CA SER A 83 12.59 -6.41 1.98
C SER A 83 11.41 -5.71 2.64
N LEU A 84 11.11 -6.04 3.91
CA LEU A 84 10.02 -5.40 4.65
C LEU A 84 10.38 -3.96 5.04
N ARG A 85 11.65 -3.71 5.39
CA ARG A 85 12.15 -2.35 5.59
C ARG A 85 12.07 -1.51 4.32
N ALA A 86 12.45 -2.08 3.18
CA ALA A 86 12.35 -1.40 1.89
C ALA A 86 10.88 -1.12 1.51
N LEU A 87 9.96 -2.08 1.74
CA LEU A 87 8.51 -1.86 1.57
C LEU A 87 8.00 -0.72 2.45
N ARG A 88 8.41 -0.68 3.72
CA ARG A 88 8.05 0.40 4.64
C ARG A 88 8.55 1.76 4.14
N ALA A 89 9.78 1.84 3.64
CA ALA A 89 10.33 3.05 3.04
C ALA A 89 9.55 3.50 1.78
N LYS A 90 9.12 2.56 0.94
CA LYS A 90 8.25 2.86 -0.22
C LYS A 90 6.91 3.46 0.20
N ILE A 91 6.27 2.90 1.24
CA ILE A 91 5.03 3.44 1.80
C ILE A 91 5.25 4.87 2.32
N ALA A 92 6.35 5.11 3.04
CA ALA A 92 6.70 6.44 3.54
C ALA A 92 6.94 7.45 2.42
N ASN A 93 7.70 7.09 1.40
CA ASN A 93 7.93 7.93 0.22
C ASN A 93 6.62 8.22 -0.53
N PHE A 94 5.76 7.20 -0.69
CA PHE A 94 4.46 7.36 -1.32
C PHE A 94 3.56 8.35 -0.56
N LEU A 95 3.55 8.27 0.78
CA LEU A 95 2.84 9.21 1.65
C LEU A 95 3.40 10.63 1.55
N ALA A 96 4.72 10.78 1.60
CA ALA A 96 5.41 12.06 1.48
C ALA A 96 5.08 12.75 0.15
N ASN A 97 5.07 11.99 -0.94
CA ASN A 97 4.74 12.46 -2.27
C ASN A 97 3.25 12.78 -2.47
N ASN A 98 2.37 12.37 -1.55
CA ASN A 98 0.93 12.62 -1.58
C ASN A 98 0.46 13.44 -0.35
N LEU A 99 1.35 14.18 0.32
CA LEU A 99 1.04 15.00 1.51
C LEU A 99 -0.03 16.07 1.27
N ASN A 100 -0.23 16.49 0.02
CA ASN A 100 -1.27 17.46 -0.35
C ASN A 100 -2.68 16.87 -0.33
N ARG A 101 -2.84 15.56 -0.14
CA ARG A 101 -4.14 14.89 -0.07
C ARG A 101 -4.59 14.83 1.37
N ASN A 102 -5.88 15.09 1.60
CA ASN A 102 -6.53 15.08 2.92
C ASN A 102 -6.66 13.64 3.49
N TRP A 103 -5.54 12.94 3.65
CA TRP A 103 -5.49 11.58 4.15
C TRP A 103 -5.59 11.55 5.68
N PRO A 104 -6.05 10.43 6.25
CA PRO A 104 -6.19 10.30 7.70
C PRO A 104 -4.88 10.55 8.43
N ARG A 105 -4.90 11.42 9.46
CA ARG A 105 -3.70 11.80 10.23
C ARG A 105 -3.01 10.59 10.88
N ASP A 106 -3.80 9.61 11.32
CA ASP A 106 -3.31 8.38 11.94
C ASP A 106 -2.42 7.56 11.00
N LEU A 107 -2.63 7.65 9.68
CA LEU A 107 -1.77 7.00 8.70
C LEU A 107 -0.35 7.60 8.71
N TYR A 108 -0.24 8.92 8.73
CA TYR A 108 1.05 9.62 8.82
C TYR A 108 1.75 9.33 10.15
N GLU A 109 1.00 9.36 11.26
CA GLU A 109 1.56 9.05 12.58
C GLU A 109 2.06 7.61 12.67
N LYS A 110 1.34 6.65 12.08
CA LYS A 110 1.73 5.25 12.08
C LYS A 110 3.04 5.03 11.32
N VAL A 111 3.20 5.67 10.17
CA VAL A 111 4.48 5.62 9.44
C VAL A 111 5.61 6.29 10.21
N ALA A 112 5.36 7.46 10.80
CA ALA A 112 6.37 8.17 11.59
C ALA A 112 6.83 7.37 12.82
N ARG A 113 5.95 6.59 13.45
CA ARG A 113 6.29 5.73 14.59
C ARG A 113 7.04 4.45 14.22
N SER A 114 6.84 3.96 12.99
CA SER A 114 7.47 2.72 12.52
C SER A 114 8.78 2.96 11.76
N MET A 115 9.25 4.22 11.64
CA MET A 115 10.55 4.60 11.06
C MET A 115 11.67 4.59 12.09
#